data_AF-A0A363NP82-F1
#
_entry.id   AF-A0A363NP82-F1
#
_cell.length_a   1.000
_cell.length_b   1.000
_cell.length_c   1.000
_cell.angle_alpha   90.00
_cell.angle_beta   90.00
_cell.angle_gamma   90.00
#
_symmetry.space_group_name_H-M   'P 1'
#
loop_
_entity.id
_entity.type
_entity.pdbx_description
1 polymer ?
#
loop_
_entity_poly.entity_id
_entity_poly.type
_entity_poly.pdbx_seq_one_letter_code
_entity_poly.pdbx_strand_id
1 'polypeptide(L)'
;MESELLLKTENILKPISVQELTIQSDGPKYRFYIPSYQRGYRWGTTEVEALLDDILEFSQIKTSTKERYCLQPIVVKKMSNGAYEVLDGQQRLTTIFILLTKLRKKIDDINLFSIEYETRPNSKTFLDQLDNSLDTSNPDFYYMSNAYIAINNWFEGKKTSANVAWKIYEELIERVDFIWYEITDPFINPIDVFTRINIGKIPLTNSELVKAVFLSKENLALGRQPESDDTSYKTALSHKQALIAMEWDQMEKQLQDKSFWSFIYNGDPKRYETRIDYILDLITGKTELEQNKYFAFQCFYNRIKEVRLDQESLRTLSDQNSSFVEQEWNKLKQYFDILLEWYTQKTFNHLIGFLIFDNINLIKLLDLYKDNDRKLFLDNIIKLVKKSVEGDLSTLRYNEHNRKIHTILVFHNIMHSLIQPDTSKHFPFERIKDNVKWSLEHIYAQNSDDIREVDQQLWAVDHWEHFNFYYPEESGILFELDRVRRSEKTEREEFLSLFKQVDEFIQAKLWSAETSEETDTDSWTWLNDEHAISNLTLLDVSSNSVLSNSVFAIKRDKIKKLDIESAYIPSETRKVFFKYYTKHQGNDAYWTRADKIAYVNDIESMISKLDDLKKIIYNENNTLEYFK
;
A
#
# COMPACT_ATOMS: atom_id res chain seq x y z
N MET A 1 -61.16 -1.40 -17.28
CA MET A 1 -61.05 -2.40 -16.21
C MET A 1 -59.59 -2.87 -16.19
N GLU A 2 -58.69 -2.05 -15.66
CA GLU A 2 -57.28 -2.39 -15.36
C GLU A 2 -56.62 -1.16 -14.69
N SER A 3 -57.33 -0.54 -13.76
CA SER A 3 -56.87 0.65 -13.03
C SER A 3 -56.93 0.45 -11.50
N GLU A 4 -56.80 -0.80 -11.06
CA GLU A 4 -56.73 -1.19 -9.64
C GLU A 4 -55.80 -2.40 -9.50
N LEU A 5 -54.47 -2.17 -9.39
CA LEU A 5 -53.57 -2.95 -8.52
C LEU A 5 -52.11 -2.43 -8.52
N LEU A 6 -51.88 -1.11 -8.43
CA LEU A 6 -50.59 -0.61 -7.92
C LEU A 6 -50.72 -0.48 -6.40
N LEU A 7 -50.72 -1.63 -5.71
CA LEU A 7 -50.44 -1.67 -4.28
C LEU A 7 -49.03 -1.10 -4.10
N LYS A 8 -48.95 0.16 -3.65
CA LYS A 8 -47.73 0.66 -3.01
C LYS A 8 -47.45 -0.28 -1.83
N THR A 9 -46.52 -1.21 -2.00
CA THR A 9 -46.09 -2.07 -0.90
C THR A 9 -45.25 -1.20 0.03
N GLU A 10 -45.85 -0.77 1.14
CA GLU A 10 -45.11 -0.05 2.18
C GLU A 10 -44.04 -0.97 2.79
N ASN A 11 -42.81 -0.47 2.86
CA ASN A 11 -41.70 -1.20 3.49
C ASN A 11 -42.06 -1.52 4.94
N ILE A 12 -41.68 -2.71 5.40
CA ILE A 12 -41.99 -3.18 6.75
C ILE A 12 -40.89 -2.69 7.69
N LEU A 13 -41.23 -1.77 8.59
CA LEU A 13 -40.38 -1.34 9.69
C LEU A 13 -40.97 -1.83 11.01
N LYS A 14 -40.27 -2.72 11.71
CA LYS A 14 -40.71 -3.23 13.02
C LYS A 14 -39.52 -3.63 13.90
N PRO A 15 -39.65 -3.63 15.23
CA PRO A 15 -38.72 -4.39 16.06
C PRO A 15 -38.92 -5.89 15.81
N ILE A 16 -37.83 -6.64 15.76
CA ILE A 16 -37.83 -8.10 15.79
C ILE A 16 -36.90 -8.57 16.91
N SER A 17 -37.42 -9.39 17.83
CA SER A 17 -36.61 -9.89 18.93
C SER A 17 -35.60 -10.93 18.45
N VAL A 18 -34.46 -11.02 19.13
CA VAL A 18 -33.52 -12.13 18.86
C VAL A 18 -34.20 -13.47 19.13
N GLN A 19 -35.10 -13.54 20.12
CA GLN A 19 -35.95 -14.72 20.32
C GLN A 19 -36.69 -15.12 19.04
N GLU A 20 -37.36 -14.17 18.36
CA GLU A 20 -38.11 -14.48 17.14
C GLU A 20 -37.23 -15.05 16.03
N LEU A 21 -35.98 -14.58 15.93
CA LEU A 21 -35.00 -15.13 14.99
C LEU A 21 -34.65 -16.60 15.29
N THR A 22 -34.77 -17.01 16.55
CA THR A 22 -34.44 -18.37 17.04
C THR A 22 -35.63 -19.34 17.09
N ILE A 23 -36.84 -18.95 16.63
CA ILE A 23 -38.03 -19.83 16.67
C ILE A 23 -37.98 -20.87 15.52
N GLN A 24 -38.43 -22.11 15.80
CA GLN A 24 -38.56 -23.18 14.80
C GLN A 24 -39.98 -23.35 14.24
N SER A 25 -40.02 -23.84 12.99
CA SER A 25 -41.08 -24.72 12.45
C SER A 25 -40.45 -25.51 11.27
N ASP A 26 -40.08 -26.77 11.50
CA ASP A 26 -39.36 -27.68 10.57
C ASP A 26 -38.03 -27.14 9.98
N GLY A 27 -37.29 -26.36 10.76
CA GLY A 27 -36.01 -25.74 10.38
C GLY A 27 -35.86 -24.30 10.89
N PRO A 28 -34.75 -23.61 10.59
CA PRO A 28 -34.59 -22.21 10.96
C PRO A 28 -35.62 -21.35 10.22
N LYS A 29 -36.50 -20.67 10.96
CA LYS A 29 -37.54 -19.78 10.40
C LYS A 29 -36.93 -18.65 9.57
N TYR A 30 -35.77 -18.14 9.99
CA TYR A 30 -35.03 -17.09 9.29
C TYR A 30 -33.75 -17.64 8.66
N ARG A 31 -33.63 -17.47 7.34
CA ARG A 31 -32.43 -17.78 6.57
C ARG A 31 -31.93 -16.51 5.93
N PHE A 32 -30.74 -16.07 6.34
CA PHE A 32 -30.10 -14.86 5.84
C PHE A 32 -29.05 -15.20 4.80
N TYR A 33 -29.07 -14.44 3.71
CA TYR A 33 -28.14 -14.53 2.61
C TYR A 33 -27.33 -13.23 2.56
N ILE A 34 -26.02 -13.33 2.70
CA ILE A 34 -25.10 -12.20 2.57
C ILE A 34 -24.56 -12.19 1.14
N PRO A 35 -24.99 -11.23 0.30
CA PRO A 35 -24.64 -11.21 -1.11
C PRO A 35 -23.19 -10.76 -1.33
N SER A 36 -22.61 -11.14 -2.46
CA SER A 36 -21.18 -10.99 -2.79
C SER A 36 -20.68 -9.56 -2.90
N TYR A 37 -21.60 -8.60 -3.06
CA TYR A 37 -21.29 -7.18 -3.04
C TYR A 37 -21.04 -6.60 -1.65
N GLN A 38 -21.44 -7.31 -0.58
CA GLN A 38 -21.08 -6.91 0.76
C GLN A 38 -19.66 -7.34 1.09
N ARG A 39 -18.94 -6.53 1.89
CA ARG A 39 -17.64 -6.93 2.45
C ARG A 39 -17.81 -8.15 3.36
N GLY A 40 -16.75 -8.94 3.53
CA GLY A 40 -16.77 -10.02 4.50
C GLY A 40 -16.90 -9.55 5.96
N TYR A 41 -16.97 -10.49 6.91
CA TYR A 41 -16.99 -10.16 8.33
C TYR A 41 -15.66 -9.53 8.78
N ARG A 42 -15.69 -8.37 9.44
CA ARG A 42 -14.50 -7.55 9.75
C ARG A 42 -14.50 -6.94 11.15
N TRP A 43 -15.51 -7.17 11.97
CA TRP A 43 -15.46 -6.76 13.38
C TRP A 43 -14.30 -7.45 14.08
N GLY A 44 -13.49 -6.66 14.78
CA GLY A 44 -12.39 -7.13 15.61
C GLY A 44 -12.81 -7.27 17.06
N THR A 45 -11.83 -7.53 17.92
CA THR A 45 -12.04 -7.68 19.36
C THR A 45 -12.75 -6.48 19.97
N THR A 46 -12.37 -5.26 19.59
CA THR A 46 -12.93 -4.01 20.15
C THR A 46 -14.44 -3.89 19.90
N GLU A 47 -14.90 -4.07 18.65
CA GLU A 47 -16.33 -3.96 18.33
C GLU A 47 -17.16 -5.08 18.98
N VAL A 48 -16.57 -6.28 19.06
CA VAL A 48 -17.22 -7.45 19.67
C VAL A 48 -17.37 -7.27 21.17
N GLU A 49 -16.31 -6.85 21.87
CA GLU A 49 -16.35 -6.59 23.32
C GLU A 49 -17.30 -5.44 23.66
N ALA A 50 -17.31 -4.37 22.87
CA ALA A 50 -18.25 -3.26 23.04
C ALA A 50 -19.71 -3.72 22.95
N LEU A 51 -20.06 -4.58 21.99
CA LEU A 51 -21.42 -5.15 21.90
C LEU A 51 -21.78 -5.97 23.16
N LEU A 52 -20.85 -6.77 23.67
CA LEU A 52 -21.09 -7.61 24.86
C LEU A 52 -21.21 -6.78 26.14
N ASP A 53 -20.35 -5.78 26.29
CA ASP A 53 -20.40 -4.85 27.42
C ASP A 53 -21.70 -4.04 27.39
N ASP A 54 -22.15 -3.55 26.24
CA ASP A 54 -23.45 -2.86 26.08
C ASP A 54 -24.63 -3.73 26.54
N ILE A 55 -24.68 -5.00 26.11
CA ILE A 55 -25.74 -5.94 26.52
C ILE A 55 -25.66 -6.21 28.03
N LEU A 56 -24.45 -6.40 28.57
CA LEU A 56 -24.25 -6.63 29.99
C LEU A 56 -24.63 -5.42 30.83
N GLU A 57 -24.24 -4.21 30.43
CA GLU A 57 -24.59 -2.97 31.10
C GLU A 57 -26.10 -2.77 31.10
N PHE A 58 -26.75 -2.98 29.96
CA PHE A 58 -28.21 -2.91 29.86
C PHE A 58 -28.90 -3.89 30.83
N SER A 59 -28.36 -5.10 31.00
CA SER A 59 -28.88 -6.08 31.97
C SER A 59 -28.81 -5.65 33.43
N GLN A 60 -27.95 -4.67 33.76
CA GLN A 60 -27.75 -4.16 35.12
C GLN A 60 -28.62 -2.94 35.42
N ILE A 61 -29.20 -2.32 34.40
CA ILE A 61 -30.09 -1.17 34.58
C ILE A 61 -31.39 -1.69 35.22
N LYS A 62 -31.76 -1.14 36.38
CA LYS A 62 -33.04 -1.43 37.07
C LYS A 62 -34.19 -0.69 36.39
N THR A 63 -34.48 -1.02 35.14
CA THR A 63 -35.62 -0.48 34.39
C THR A 63 -36.82 -1.42 34.46
N SER A 64 -38.00 -0.89 34.12
CA SER A 64 -39.20 -1.72 34.02
C SER A 64 -38.98 -2.82 32.97
N THR A 65 -39.60 -4.00 33.14
CA THR A 65 -39.51 -5.14 32.19
C THR A 65 -40.01 -4.84 30.77
N LYS A 66 -40.37 -3.59 30.47
CA LYS A 66 -40.85 -3.12 29.16
C LYS A 66 -39.76 -2.49 28.29
N GLU A 67 -38.62 -2.10 28.86
CA GLU A 67 -37.54 -1.50 28.08
C GLU A 67 -36.74 -2.58 27.34
N ARG A 68 -36.44 -2.33 26.06
CA ARG A 68 -35.73 -3.25 25.17
C ARG A 68 -34.51 -2.55 24.59
N TYR A 69 -33.41 -3.28 24.47
CA TYR A 69 -32.18 -2.81 23.84
C TYR A 69 -32.27 -3.04 22.33
N CYS A 70 -32.36 -1.96 21.56
CA CYS A 70 -32.50 -2.02 20.11
C CYS A 70 -31.13 -1.92 19.44
N LEU A 71 -30.69 -3.02 18.83
CA LEU A 71 -29.60 -3.01 17.86
C LEU A 71 -30.00 -2.19 16.64
N GLN A 72 -29.00 -1.50 16.07
CA GLN A 72 -29.15 -0.73 14.84
C GLN A 72 -29.79 -1.58 13.70
N PRO A 73 -30.44 -0.93 12.71
CA PRO A 73 -31.25 -1.64 11.73
C PRO A 73 -30.52 -2.77 11.00
N ILE A 74 -31.26 -3.85 10.75
CA ILE A 74 -30.97 -4.83 9.70
C ILE A 74 -31.94 -4.55 8.57
N VAL A 75 -31.36 -4.30 7.39
CA VAL A 75 -32.13 -4.04 6.18
C VAL A 75 -32.11 -5.30 5.35
N VAL A 76 -33.27 -5.77 4.94
CA VAL A 76 -33.39 -7.03 4.18
C VAL A 76 -34.35 -6.91 3.02
N LYS A 77 -34.20 -7.80 2.04
CA LYS A 77 -35.19 -8.05 1.00
C LYS A 77 -35.54 -9.54 1.00
N LYS A 78 -36.84 -9.86 1.01
CA LYS A 78 -37.29 -11.25 0.96
C LYS A 78 -37.05 -11.83 -0.44
N MET A 79 -36.38 -12.97 -0.49
CA MET A 79 -36.08 -13.70 -1.71
C MET A 79 -37.21 -14.67 -2.07
N SER A 80 -37.27 -15.09 -3.33
CA SER A 80 -38.29 -16.04 -3.83
C SER A 80 -38.26 -17.40 -3.12
N ASN A 81 -37.08 -17.85 -2.69
CA ASN A 81 -36.91 -19.09 -1.93
C ASN A 81 -37.29 -18.96 -0.44
N GLY A 82 -37.74 -17.78 0.01
CA GLY A 82 -38.11 -17.48 1.39
C GLY A 82 -36.94 -17.09 2.30
N ALA A 83 -35.71 -17.03 1.79
CA ALA A 83 -34.58 -16.42 2.52
C ALA A 83 -34.67 -14.89 2.49
N TYR A 84 -33.84 -14.23 3.29
CA TYR A 84 -33.70 -12.79 3.37
C TYR A 84 -32.31 -12.39 2.89
N GLU A 85 -32.24 -11.68 1.76
CA GLU A 85 -31.02 -11.02 1.31
C GLU A 85 -30.76 -9.84 2.25
N VAL A 86 -29.63 -9.87 2.95
CA VAL A 86 -29.23 -8.78 3.85
C VAL A 86 -28.64 -7.66 3.00
N LEU A 87 -29.08 -6.43 3.24
CA LEU A 87 -28.63 -5.19 2.57
C LEU A 87 -27.90 -4.24 3.53
N ASP A 88 -28.15 -4.33 4.84
CA ASP A 88 -27.38 -3.60 5.87
C ASP A 88 -27.47 -4.39 7.19
N GLY A 89 -26.46 -4.25 8.06
CA GLY A 89 -26.42 -4.90 9.37
C GLY A 89 -25.74 -6.26 9.43
N GLN A 90 -25.06 -6.69 8.36
CA GLN A 90 -24.41 -8.01 8.30
C GLN A 90 -23.40 -8.29 9.45
N GLN A 91 -22.64 -7.29 9.89
CA GLN A 91 -21.60 -7.45 10.91
C GLN A 91 -22.23 -7.72 12.29
N ARG A 92 -23.30 -6.99 12.62
CA ARG A 92 -24.09 -7.19 13.84
C ARG A 92 -24.79 -8.54 13.82
N LEU A 93 -25.47 -8.85 12.72
CA LEU A 93 -26.20 -10.10 12.55
C LEU A 93 -25.27 -11.31 12.72
N THR A 94 -24.08 -11.27 12.11
CA THR A 94 -23.08 -12.33 12.21
C THR A 94 -22.49 -12.42 13.63
N THR A 95 -22.22 -11.30 14.28
CA THR A 95 -21.71 -11.31 15.68
C THR A 95 -22.73 -11.89 16.66
N ILE A 96 -24.02 -11.57 16.50
CA ILE A 96 -25.10 -12.15 17.30
C ILE A 96 -25.22 -13.65 17.05
N PHE A 97 -25.07 -14.11 15.79
CA PHE A 97 -25.00 -15.53 15.49
C PHE A 97 -23.83 -16.20 16.23
N ILE A 98 -22.62 -15.64 16.16
CA ILE A 98 -21.42 -16.19 16.82
C ILE A 98 -21.62 -16.26 18.34
N LEU A 99 -22.22 -15.22 18.95
CA LEU A 99 -22.57 -15.20 20.37
C LEU A 99 -23.56 -16.31 20.74
N LEU A 100 -24.62 -16.48 19.95
CA LEU A 100 -25.59 -17.57 20.15
C LEU A 100 -24.93 -18.95 20.01
N THR A 101 -24.02 -19.14 19.04
CA THR A 101 -23.22 -20.37 18.90
C THR A 101 -22.41 -20.67 20.16
N LYS A 102 -21.81 -19.64 20.79
CA LYS A 102 -21.12 -19.81 22.08
C LYS A 102 -22.10 -20.22 23.19
N LEU A 103 -23.22 -19.53 23.33
CA LEU A 103 -24.20 -19.81 24.38
C LEU A 103 -24.82 -21.20 24.22
N ARG A 104 -25.01 -21.66 22.98
CA ARG A 104 -25.54 -23.00 22.66
C ARG A 104 -24.70 -24.14 23.22
N LYS A 105 -23.39 -23.94 23.41
CA LYS A 105 -22.52 -24.94 24.06
C LYS A 105 -22.83 -25.15 25.56
N LYS A 106 -23.65 -24.29 26.18
CA LYS A 106 -24.08 -24.38 27.58
C LYS A 106 -25.60 -24.45 27.76
N ILE A 107 -26.36 -24.09 26.73
CA ILE A 107 -27.83 -23.98 26.77
C ILE A 107 -28.36 -24.71 25.54
N ASP A 108 -28.88 -25.92 25.74
CA ASP A 108 -29.23 -26.84 24.65
C ASP A 108 -30.41 -26.36 23.79
N ASP A 109 -31.28 -25.50 24.34
CA ASP A 109 -32.51 -25.01 23.68
C ASP A 109 -32.29 -23.84 22.69
N ILE A 110 -31.03 -23.47 22.40
CA ILE A 110 -30.73 -22.39 21.45
C ILE A 110 -30.77 -22.91 20.02
N ASN A 111 -31.82 -22.52 19.31
CA ASN A 111 -31.99 -22.77 17.88
C ASN A 111 -31.45 -21.60 17.05
N LEU A 112 -30.36 -21.83 16.33
CA LEU A 112 -29.74 -20.78 15.51
C LEU A 112 -30.57 -20.51 14.24
N PHE A 113 -30.73 -19.24 13.88
CA PHE A 113 -31.09 -18.86 12.51
C PHE A 113 -29.96 -19.22 11.55
N SER A 114 -30.16 -19.19 10.22
CA SER A 114 -29.10 -19.51 9.25
C SER A 114 -28.48 -18.24 8.67
N ILE A 115 -27.15 -18.20 8.51
CA ILE A 115 -26.43 -17.20 7.71
C ILE A 115 -25.59 -17.93 6.65
N GLU A 116 -25.63 -17.46 5.41
CA GLU A 116 -24.79 -17.96 4.32
C GLU A 116 -24.21 -16.80 3.51
N TYR A 117 -22.91 -16.84 3.22
CA TYR A 117 -22.22 -15.84 2.40
C TYR A 117 -22.07 -16.32 0.96
N GLU A 118 -22.53 -15.53 -0.03
CA GLU A 118 -22.45 -15.87 -1.46
C GLU A 118 -21.01 -16.14 -1.91
N THR A 119 -20.05 -15.35 -1.43
CA THR A 119 -18.63 -15.49 -1.78
C THR A 119 -17.94 -16.64 -1.04
N ARG A 120 -18.59 -17.27 -0.05
CA ARG A 120 -17.99 -18.26 0.85
C ARG A 120 -18.98 -19.40 1.11
N PRO A 121 -19.06 -20.40 0.21
CA PRO A 121 -20.01 -21.51 0.33
C PRO A 121 -19.87 -22.30 1.65
N ASN A 122 -18.66 -22.39 2.20
CA ASN A 122 -18.37 -23.10 3.45
C ASN A 122 -18.64 -22.27 4.72
N SER A 123 -19.06 -21.00 4.59
CA SER A 123 -19.28 -20.10 5.73
C SER A 123 -20.30 -20.64 6.72
N LYS A 124 -21.37 -21.27 6.23
CA LYS A 124 -22.41 -21.85 7.08
C LYS A 124 -21.85 -22.95 7.99
N THR A 125 -21.20 -23.96 7.39
CA THR A 125 -20.58 -25.06 8.15
C THR A 125 -19.52 -24.56 9.12
N PHE A 126 -18.74 -23.56 8.69
CA PHE A 126 -17.71 -22.94 9.54
C PHE A 126 -18.31 -22.25 10.77
N LEU A 127 -19.33 -21.40 10.58
CA LEU A 127 -20.01 -20.69 11.65
C LEU A 127 -20.72 -21.64 12.65
N ASP A 128 -21.26 -22.76 12.16
CA ASP A 128 -21.89 -23.80 12.99
C ASP A 128 -20.88 -24.58 13.85
N GLN A 129 -19.62 -24.66 13.41
CA GLN A 129 -18.56 -25.48 14.03
C GLN A 129 -17.47 -24.66 14.73
N LEU A 130 -17.71 -23.37 14.99
CA LEU A 130 -16.73 -22.48 15.61
C LEU A 130 -16.17 -23.04 16.93
N ASP A 131 -14.85 -22.96 17.07
CA ASP A 131 -14.10 -23.33 18.25
C ASP A 131 -13.05 -22.26 18.61
N ASN A 132 -12.23 -22.55 19.61
CA ASN A 132 -11.22 -21.62 20.13
C ASN A 132 -9.93 -21.58 19.29
N SER A 133 -9.96 -22.05 18.04
CA SER A 133 -8.82 -22.00 17.12
C SER A 133 -8.94 -20.82 16.15
N LEU A 134 -7.79 -20.31 15.72
CA LEU A 134 -7.69 -19.23 14.75
C LEU A 134 -7.54 -19.82 13.35
N ASP A 135 -8.52 -19.62 12.48
CA ASP A 135 -8.44 -20.02 11.08
C ASP A 135 -7.84 -18.89 10.22
N THR A 136 -6.65 -19.10 9.66
CA THR A 136 -5.98 -18.13 8.78
C THR A 136 -6.13 -18.45 7.30
N SER A 137 -6.96 -19.42 6.92
CA SER A 137 -7.12 -19.88 5.53
C SER A 137 -7.79 -18.82 4.64
N ASN A 138 -8.66 -18.00 5.22
CA ASN A 138 -9.39 -16.94 4.54
C ASN A 138 -9.60 -15.76 5.51
N PRO A 139 -9.48 -14.49 5.06
CA PRO A 139 -9.71 -13.32 5.91
C PRO A 139 -11.03 -13.35 6.69
N ASP A 140 -12.14 -13.80 6.10
CA ASP A 140 -13.42 -13.81 6.81
C ASP A 140 -13.42 -14.82 7.96
N PHE A 141 -12.81 -15.99 7.75
CA PHE A 141 -12.68 -17.02 8.79
C PHE A 141 -11.74 -16.58 9.91
N TYR A 142 -10.70 -15.83 9.56
CA TYR A 142 -9.83 -15.19 10.54
C TYR A 142 -10.60 -14.23 11.45
N TYR A 143 -11.38 -13.31 10.87
CA TYR A 143 -12.18 -12.37 11.67
C TYR A 143 -13.29 -13.07 12.45
N MET A 144 -13.98 -14.06 11.86
CA MET A 144 -15.02 -14.84 12.55
C MET A 144 -14.44 -15.65 13.72
N SER A 145 -13.28 -16.29 13.53
CA SER A 145 -12.54 -17.00 14.60
C SER A 145 -12.13 -16.04 15.71
N ASN A 146 -11.57 -14.89 15.34
CA ASN A 146 -11.18 -13.87 16.30
C ASN A 146 -12.36 -13.34 17.11
N ALA A 147 -13.52 -13.12 16.49
CA ALA A 147 -14.72 -12.72 17.21
C ALA A 147 -15.18 -13.80 18.19
N TYR A 148 -15.14 -15.09 17.81
CA TYR A 148 -15.45 -16.19 18.72
C TYR A 148 -14.48 -16.28 19.90
N ILE A 149 -13.17 -16.13 19.64
CA ILE A 149 -12.13 -16.07 20.66
C ILE A 149 -12.33 -14.86 21.58
N ALA A 150 -12.64 -13.69 21.04
CA ALA A 150 -12.93 -12.48 21.81
C ALA A 150 -14.13 -12.68 22.74
N ILE A 151 -15.24 -13.25 22.24
CA ILE A 151 -16.42 -13.60 23.05
C ILE A 151 -16.01 -14.57 24.17
N ASN A 152 -15.19 -15.57 23.88
CA ASN A 152 -14.71 -16.52 24.89
C ASN A 152 -13.88 -15.84 25.97
N ASN A 153 -12.86 -15.07 25.57
CA ASN A 153 -12.01 -14.32 26.48
C ASN A 153 -12.82 -13.36 27.35
N TRP A 154 -13.81 -12.69 26.76
CA TRP A 154 -14.72 -11.79 27.49
C TRP A 154 -15.50 -12.55 28.58
N PHE A 155 -16.12 -13.70 28.26
CA PHE A 155 -16.80 -14.53 29.27
C PHE A 155 -15.84 -15.04 30.35
N GLU A 156 -14.61 -15.40 29.97
CA GLU A 156 -13.59 -15.88 30.91
C GLU A 156 -13.09 -14.79 31.86
N GLY A 157 -12.94 -13.55 31.38
CA GLY A 157 -12.58 -12.39 32.19
C GLY A 157 -13.62 -12.04 33.25
N LYS A 158 -14.88 -12.47 33.07
CA LYS A 158 -15.99 -12.21 34.02
C LYS A 158 -16.30 -13.42 34.94
N LYS A 159 -15.39 -14.41 35.04
CA LYS A 159 -15.53 -15.68 35.81
C LYS A 159 -15.90 -15.55 37.31
N THR A 160 -15.85 -14.35 37.90
CA THR A 160 -16.21 -14.11 39.31
C THR A 160 -17.72 -14.13 39.59
N SER A 161 -18.59 -14.07 38.57
CA SER A 161 -20.05 -14.12 38.74
C SER A 161 -20.60 -15.40 38.13
N ALA A 162 -21.03 -16.34 38.97
CA ALA A 162 -21.40 -17.72 38.63
C ALA A 162 -22.61 -17.91 37.67
N ASN A 163 -23.08 -16.86 36.97
CA ASN A 163 -24.16 -17.02 35.98
C ASN A 163 -24.16 -16.00 34.82
N VAL A 164 -23.02 -15.42 34.43
CA VAL A 164 -22.97 -14.39 33.36
C VAL A 164 -23.51 -14.91 32.02
N ALA A 165 -23.19 -16.15 31.64
CA ALA A 165 -23.68 -16.73 30.38
C ALA A 165 -25.21 -16.82 30.32
N TRP A 166 -25.84 -17.26 31.41
CA TRP A 166 -27.31 -17.32 31.51
C TRP A 166 -27.92 -15.93 31.50
N LYS A 167 -27.34 -14.96 32.24
CA LYS A 167 -27.81 -13.58 32.24
C LYS A 167 -27.77 -12.94 30.85
N ILE A 168 -26.66 -13.11 30.13
CA ILE A 168 -26.53 -12.61 28.76
C ILE A 168 -27.53 -13.31 27.85
N TYR A 169 -27.75 -14.61 28.01
CA TYR A 169 -28.76 -15.33 27.25
C TYR A 169 -30.18 -14.81 27.50
N GLU A 170 -30.59 -14.67 28.76
CA GLU A 170 -31.90 -14.11 29.14
C GLU A 170 -32.06 -12.71 28.55
N GLU A 171 -31.06 -11.83 28.70
CA GLU A 171 -31.08 -10.48 28.14
C GLU A 171 -31.25 -10.50 26.62
N LEU A 172 -30.42 -11.30 25.95
CA LEU A 172 -30.36 -11.38 24.50
C LEU A 172 -31.69 -11.85 23.92
N ILE A 173 -32.30 -12.89 24.49
CA ILE A 173 -33.55 -13.46 23.99
C ILE A 173 -34.74 -12.57 24.38
N GLU A 174 -34.82 -12.13 25.63
CA GLU A 174 -36.03 -11.48 26.13
C GLU A 174 -36.08 -9.99 25.83
N ARG A 175 -34.95 -9.30 25.72
CA ARG A 175 -34.90 -7.83 25.72
C ARG A 175 -34.07 -7.20 24.61
N VAL A 176 -33.35 -7.97 23.80
CA VAL A 176 -32.64 -7.43 22.63
C VAL A 176 -33.48 -7.57 21.36
N ASP A 177 -33.63 -6.45 20.64
CA ASP A 177 -34.31 -6.37 19.35
C ASP A 177 -33.35 -5.89 18.26
N PHE A 178 -33.60 -6.34 17.03
CA PHE A 178 -33.16 -5.62 15.85
C PHE A 178 -34.27 -4.70 15.35
N ILE A 179 -33.90 -3.52 14.83
CA ILE A 179 -34.80 -2.74 13.99
C ILE A 179 -34.84 -3.42 12.61
N TRP A 180 -35.92 -4.17 12.34
CA TRP A 180 -36.15 -4.84 11.07
C TRP A 180 -36.67 -3.87 10.03
N TYR A 181 -35.95 -3.71 8.93
CA TYR A 181 -36.41 -2.93 7.78
C TYR A 181 -36.43 -3.81 6.53
N GLU A 182 -37.61 -4.28 6.15
CA GLU A 182 -37.82 -5.15 4.99
C GLU A 182 -38.34 -4.35 3.81
N ILE A 183 -37.59 -4.40 2.71
CA ILE A 183 -37.97 -3.82 1.43
C ILE A 183 -38.98 -4.75 0.76
N THR A 184 -40.20 -4.25 0.62
CA THR A 184 -41.34 -5.01 0.08
C THR A 184 -41.58 -4.75 -1.41
N ASP A 185 -40.98 -3.71 -1.97
CA ASP A 185 -41.08 -3.42 -3.40
C ASP A 185 -40.15 -4.38 -4.19
N PRO A 186 -40.71 -5.28 -5.01
CA PRO A 186 -39.91 -6.23 -5.76
C PRO A 186 -39.06 -5.55 -6.84
N PHE A 187 -39.47 -4.39 -7.35
CA PHE A 187 -38.81 -3.65 -8.44
C PHE A 187 -37.61 -2.83 -7.98
N ILE A 188 -37.45 -2.61 -6.67
CA ILE A 188 -36.29 -1.89 -6.15
C ILE A 188 -35.05 -2.79 -6.24
N ASN A 189 -34.00 -2.29 -6.92
CA ASN A 189 -32.71 -2.95 -6.97
C ASN A 189 -32.06 -2.94 -5.57
N PRO A 190 -31.67 -4.12 -5.02
CA PRO A 190 -30.98 -4.24 -3.74
C PRO A 190 -29.77 -3.31 -3.57
N ILE A 191 -29.02 -3.07 -4.65
CA ILE A 191 -27.83 -2.22 -4.64
C ILE A 191 -28.17 -0.74 -4.54
N ASP A 192 -29.28 -0.29 -5.10
CA ASP A 192 -29.75 1.09 -4.91
C ASP A 192 -30.13 1.35 -3.45
N VAL A 193 -30.63 0.33 -2.74
CA VAL A 193 -30.90 0.43 -1.30
C VAL A 193 -29.59 0.38 -0.52
N PHE A 194 -28.73 -0.58 -0.81
CA PHE A 194 -27.40 -0.72 -0.20
C PHE A 194 -26.59 0.57 -0.30
N THR A 195 -26.49 1.15 -1.49
CA THR A 195 -25.75 2.40 -1.74
C THR A 195 -26.36 3.56 -0.96
N ARG A 196 -27.69 3.79 -1.05
CA ARG A 196 -28.36 4.89 -0.33
C ARG A 196 -28.22 4.81 1.18
N ILE A 197 -28.24 3.62 1.77
CA ILE A 197 -28.18 3.44 3.22
C ILE A 197 -26.77 3.66 3.77
N ASN A 198 -25.75 3.36 2.97
CA ASN A 198 -24.35 3.54 3.36
C ASN A 198 -23.82 4.96 3.05
N ILE A 199 -24.52 5.75 2.23
CA ILE A 199 -24.29 7.20 2.09
C ILE A 199 -24.79 7.89 3.38
N GLY A 200 -24.00 7.80 4.46
CA GLY A 200 -24.25 8.51 5.74
C GLY A 200 -24.01 7.73 7.05
N LYS A 201 -23.70 6.43 7.01
CA LYS A 201 -23.27 5.62 8.18
C LYS A 201 -21.77 5.32 8.11
N ILE A 202 -21.25 4.27 8.79
CA ILE A 202 -19.86 3.82 8.64
C ILE A 202 -19.59 3.71 7.13
N PRO A 203 -18.79 4.62 6.56
CA PRO A 203 -18.78 4.79 5.12
C PRO A 203 -18.13 3.57 4.49
N LEU A 204 -18.84 2.95 3.53
CA LEU A 204 -18.19 2.02 2.62
C LEU A 204 -17.15 2.77 1.81
N THR A 205 -16.05 2.10 1.49
CA THR A 205 -15.03 2.66 0.62
C THR A 205 -15.59 2.85 -0.79
N ASN A 206 -14.98 3.75 -1.57
CA ASN A 206 -15.32 3.94 -2.97
C ASN A 206 -15.21 2.63 -3.77
N SER A 207 -14.16 1.85 -3.51
CA SER A 207 -13.96 0.53 -4.10
C SER A 207 -15.07 -0.47 -3.76
N GLU A 208 -15.60 -0.46 -2.53
CA GLU A 208 -16.70 -1.35 -2.11
C GLU A 208 -18.00 -1.00 -2.85
N LEU A 209 -18.27 0.30 -3.05
CA LEU A 209 -19.43 0.76 -3.82
C LEU A 209 -19.30 0.41 -5.31
N VAL A 210 -18.11 0.59 -5.92
CA VAL A 210 -17.86 0.14 -7.30
C VAL A 210 -17.99 -1.37 -7.42
N LYS A 211 -17.41 -2.13 -6.49
CA LYS A 211 -17.53 -3.60 -6.46
C LYS A 211 -19.00 -4.02 -6.39
N ALA A 212 -19.82 -3.35 -5.59
CA ALA A 212 -21.25 -3.63 -5.53
C ALA A 212 -21.98 -3.40 -6.85
N VAL A 213 -21.63 -2.32 -7.53
CA VAL A 213 -22.16 -2.00 -8.86
C VAL A 213 -21.77 -3.08 -9.88
N PHE A 214 -20.52 -3.54 -9.88
CA PHE A 214 -20.02 -4.55 -10.81
C PHE A 214 -20.56 -5.95 -10.51
N LEU A 215 -20.75 -6.30 -9.25
CA LEU A 215 -21.25 -7.63 -8.85
C LEU A 215 -22.78 -7.73 -8.89
N SER A 216 -23.50 -6.69 -9.31
CA SER A 216 -24.94 -6.77 -9.50
C SER A 216 -25.32 -7.78 -10.60
N LYS A 217 -26.13 -8.79 -10.29
CA LYS A 217 -26.69 -9.67 -11.33
C LYS A 217 -27.53 -8.91 -12.35
N GLU A 218 -28.23 -7.87 -11.91
CA GLU A 218 -28.97 -6.99 -12.83
C GLU A 218 -28.05 -6.20 -13.75
N ASN A 219 -26.94 -5.64 -13.23
CA ASN A 219 -25.99 -4.92 -14.09
C ASN A 219 -25.21 -5.86 -15.02
N LEU A 220 -24.89 -7.07 -14.57
CA LEU A 220 -24.26 -8.11 -15.40
C LEU A 220 -25.18 -8.63 -16.51
N ALA A 221 -26.50 -8.53 -16.31
CA ALA A 221 -27.49 -8.85 -17.33
C ALA A 221 -27.72 -7.71 -18.35
N LEU A 222 -27.18 -6.51 -18.13
CA LEU A 222 -27.38 -5.37 -19.04
C LEU A 222 -26.75 -5.65 -20.40
N GLY A 223 -27.60 -5.64 -21.43
CA GLY A 223 -27.19 -5.95 -22.79
C GLY A 223 -27.18 -7.45 -23.11
N ARG A 224 -27.69 -8.31 -22.23
CA ARG A 224 -27.88 -9.75 -22.53
C ARG A 224 -29.36 -10.08 -22.65
N GLN A 225 -29.72 -10.92 -23.61
CA GLN A 225 -31.03 -11.55 -23.66
C GLN A 225 -30.96 -12.94 -23.02
N PRO A 226 -31.96 -13.33 -22.19
CA PRO A 226 -32.05 -14.70 -21.71
C PRO A 226 -32.26 -15.63 -22.90
N GLU A 227 -31.36 -16.59 -23.10
CA GLU A 227 -31.65 -17.73 -23.97
C GLU A 227 -32.80 -18.54 -23.37
N SER A 228 -33.50 -19.32 -24.18
CA SER A 228 -34.74 -20.05 -23.86
C SER A 228 -34.69 -20.98 -22.63
N ASP A 229 -33.52 -21.17 -22.00
CA ASP A 229 -33.33 -21.94 -20.77
C ASP A 229 -32.80 -21.04 -19.63
N ASP A 230 -33.73 -20.54 -18.81
CA ASP A 230 -33.51 -19.58 -17.71
C ASP A 230 -32.47 -20.07 -16.67
N THR A 231 -32.31 -21.39 -16.54
CA THR A 231 -31.38 -22.01 -15.59
C THR A 231 -29.91 -21.86 -16.02
N SER A 232 -29.61 -22.08 -17.31
CA SER A 232 -28.26 -21.95 -17.87
C SER A 232 -27.79 -20.49 -17.83
N TYR A 233 -28.68 -19.56 -18.18
CA TYR A 233 -28.40 -18.12 -18.18
C TYR A 233 -28.08 -17.58 -16.77
N LYS A 234 -28.88 -17.94 -15.76
CA LYS A 234 -28.64 -17.56 -14.35
C LYS A 234 -27.33 -18.15 -13.81
N THR A 235 -27.00 -19.37 -14.22
CA THR A 235 -25.75 -20.04 -13.86
C THR A 235 -24.55 -19.31 -14.46
N ALA A 236 -24.61 -18.95 -15.75
CA ALA A 236 -23.57 -18.20 -16.43
C ALA A 236 -23.31 -16.81 -15.80
N LEU A 237 -24.38 -16.09 -15.43
CA LEU A 237 -24.26 -14.81 -14.72
C LEU A 237 -23.60 -14.98 -13.33
N SER A 238 -23.97 -16.04 -12.61
CA SER A 238 -23.39 -16.33 -11.28
C SER A 238 -21.90 -16.70 -11.39
N HIS A 239 -21.50 -17.48 -12.41
CA HIS A 239 -20.08 -17.77 -12.67
C HIS A 239 -19.27 -16.50 -12.98
N LYS A 240 -19.84 -15.56 -13.75
CA LYS A 240 -19.17 -14.29 -14.06
C LYS A 240 -19.02 -13.39 -12.84
N GLN A 241 -20.08 -13.28 -12.05
CA GLN A 241 -20.03 -12.56 -10.77
C GLN A 241 -18.92 -13.13 -9.87
N ALA A 242 -18.84 -14.46 -9.75
CA ALA A 242 -17.79 -15.13 -8.97
C ALA A 242 -16.39 -14.87 -9.55
N LEU A 243 -16.24 -14.90 -10.88
CA LEU A 243 -14.98 -14.59 -11.56
C LEU A 243 -14.51 -13.17 -11.24
N ILE A 244 -15.37 -12.16 -11.44
CA ILE A 244 -15.05 -10.75 -11.17
C ILE A 244 -14.71 -10.56 -9.69
N ALA A 245 -15.47 -11.17 -8.78
CA ALA A 245 -15.20 -11.09 -7.35
C ALA A 245 -13.83 -11.68 -6.98
N MET A 246 -13.48 -12.83 -7.57
CA MET A 246 -12.18 -13.48 -7.37
C MET A 246 -11.02 -12.64 -7.94
N GLU A 247 -11.16 -12.15 -9.17
CA GLU A 247 -10.16 -11.32 -9.83
C GLU A 247 -9.96 -9.99 -9.09
N TRP A 248 -11.03 -9.38 -8.59
CA TRP A 248 -10.96 -8.20 -7.73
C TRP A 248 -10.14 -8.46 -6.47
N ASP A 249 -10.42 -9.57 -5.78
CA ASP A 249 -9.69 -9.95 -4.56
C ASP A 249 -8.21 -10.23 -4.87
N GLN A 250 -7.91 -10.83 -6.04
CA GLN A 250 -6.54 -11.05 -6.51
C GLN A 250 -5.79 -9.74 -6.81
N MET A 251 -6.44 -8.80 -7.49
CA MET A 251 -5.87 -7.48 -7.79
C MET A 251 -5.57 -6.71 -6.50
N GLU A 252 -6.51 -6.66 -5.56
CA GLU A 252 -6.29 -6.01 -4.27
C GLU A 252 -5.14 -6.68 -3.52
N LYS A 253 -5.08 -8.02 -3.48
CA LYS A 253 -3.96 -8.74 -2.85
C LYS A 253 -2.61 -8.39 -3.47
N GLN A 254 -2.53 -8.33 -4.80
CA GLN A 254 -1.30 -7.97 -5.51
C GLN A 254 -0.94 -6.50 -5.29
N LEU A 255 -1.92 -5.61 -5.22
CA LEU A 255 -1.70 -4.21 -4.87
C LEU A 255 -1.19 -4.06 -3.44
N GLN A 256 -1.51 -4.97 -2.52
CA GLN A 256 -0.97 -4.97 -1.16
C GLN A 256 0.51 -5.39 -1.10
N ASP A 257 1.07 -6.01 -2.15
CA ASP A 257 2.52 -6.24 -2.25
C ASP A 257 3.28 -4.91 -2.21
N LYS A 258 4.24 -4.78 -1.30
CA LYS A 258 4.94 -3.50 -1.06
C LYS A 258 5.81 -3.10 -2.24
N SER A 259 6.54 -4.06 -2.82
CA SER A 259 7.45 -3.78 -3.94
C SER A 259 6.66 -3.38 -5.19
N PHE A 260 5.54 -4.04 -5.48
CA PHE A 260 4.65 -3.65 -6.58
C PHE A 260 3.99 -2.28 -6.34
N TRP A 261 3.48 -2.03 -5.13
CA TRP A 261 2.84 -0.75 -4.80
C TRP A 261 3.81 0.42 -4.90
N SER A 262 5.00 0.29 -4.31
CA SER A 262 6.02 1.34 -4.36
C SER A 262 6.62 1.50 -5.76
N PHE A 263 6.47 0.53 -6.65
CA PHE A 263 6.75 0.71 -8.08
C PHE A 263 5.70 1.63 -8.75
N ILE A 264 4.40 1.33 -8.62
CA ILE A 264 3.35 2.05 -9.36
C ILE A 264 2.89 3.37 -8.72
N TYR A 265 3.09 3.55 -7.42
CA TYR A 265 2.58 4.70 -6.67
C TYR A 265 3.71 5.55 -6.07
N ASN A 266 3.51 6.88 -6.06
CA ASN A 266 4.44 7.84 -5.48
C ASN A 266 3.66 9.01 -4.84
N GLY A 267 2.93 8.72 -3.77
CA GLY A 267 2.12 9.69 -3.05
C GLY A 267 1.93 9.31 -1.59
N ASP A 268 1.03 10.01 -0.88
CA ASP A 268 0.73 9.72 0.53
C ASP A 268 0.14 8.30 0.69
N PRO A 269 0.79 7.39 1.46
CA PRO A 269 0.26 6.06 1.73
C PRO A 269 -1.13 6.05 2.37
N LYS A 270 -1.56 7.14 3.02
CA LYS A 270 -2.87 7.28 3.66
C LYS A 270 -3.97 7.78 2.72
N ARG A 271 -3.63 8.12 1.48
CA ARG A 271 -4.60 8.67 0.51
C ARG A 271 -5.71 7.69 0.17
N TYR A 272 -5.41 6.40 0.13
CA TYR A 272 -6.33 5.34 -0.26
C TYR A 272 -6.56 4.35 0.87
N GLU A 273 -7.83 4.09 1.19
CA GLU A 273 -8.22 3.09 2.20
C GLU A 273 -8.02 1.66 1.67
N THR A 274 -8.39 1.41 0.40
CA THR A 274 -8.05 0.20 -0.36
C THR A 274 -7.17 0.59 -1.55
N ARG A 275 -6.20 -0.24 -1.91
CA ARG A 275 -5.24 0.17 -2.96
C ARG A 275 -5.84 0.12 -4.35
N ILE A 276 -6.88 -0.67 -4.59
CA ILE A 276 -7.62 -0.70 -5.86
C ILE A 276 -8.34 0.62 -6.16
N ASP A 277 -8.63 1.47 -5.15
CA ASP A 277 -9.15 2.82 -5.40
C ASP A 277 -8.20 3.65 -6.26
N TYR A 278 -6.88 3.41 -6.18
CA TYR A 278 -5.92 4.05 -7.07
C TYR A 278 -6.16 3.65 -8.53
N ILE A 279 -6.35 2.36 -8.81
CA ILE A 279 -6.61 1.85 -10.17
C ILE A 279 -7.93 2.40 -10.70
N LEU A 280 -8.96 2.48 -9.86
CA LEU A 280 -10.26 3.06 -10.21
C LEU A 280 -10.15 4.55 -10.53
N ASP A 281 -9.40 5.31 -9.73
CA ASP A 281 -9.13 6.73 -9.97
C ASP A 281 -8.35 6.95 -11.28
N LEU A 282 -7.39 6.08 -11.62
CA LEU A 282 -6.67 6.12 -12.90
C LEU A 282 -7.61 5.95 -14.10
N ILE A 283 -8.48 4.92 -14.05
CA ILE A 283 -9.37 4.57 -15.16
C ILE A 283 -10.48 5.59 -15.36
N THR A 284 -10.98 6.17 -14.26
CA THR A 284 -12.01 7.20 -14.31
C THR A 284 -11.45 8.59 -14.61
N GLY A 285 -10.13 8.72 -14.72
CA GLY A 285 -9.46 9.97 -15.06
C GLY A 285 -9.56 11.02 -13.94
N LYS A 286 -9.67 10.57 -12.68
CA LYS A 286 -9.80 11.48 -11.54
C LYS A 286 -8.55 12.33 -11.40
N THR A 287 -8.74 13.64 -11.38
CA THR A 287 -7.63 14.59 -11.20
C THR A 287 -7.32 14.81 -9.72
N GLU A 288 -6.14 15.34 -9.41
CA GLU A 288 -5.78 15.68 -8.02
C GLU A 288 -6.65 16.79 -7.41
N LEU A 289 -7.31 17.59 -8.25
CA LEU A 289 -8.24 18.62 -7.82
C LEU A 289 -9.60 18.05 -7.37
N GLU A 290 -9.91 16.82 -7.78
CA GLU A 290 -11.17 16.17 -7.47
C GLU A 290 -11.15 15.57 -6.05
N GLN A 291 -11.87 16.22 -5.14
CA GLN A 291 -11.91 15.86 -3.72
C GLN A 291 -13.00 14.83 -3.39
N ASN A 292 -13.87 14.51 -4.35
CA ASN A 292 -14.93 13.54 -4.13
C ASN A 292 -14.34 12.15 -3.86
N LYS A 293 -14.51 11.69 -2.62
CA LYS A 293 -14.09 10.35 -2.19
C LYS A 293 -14.75 9.24 -3.00
N TYR A 294 -15.97 9.45 -3.50
CA TYR A 294 -16.76 8.45 -4.24
C TYR A 294 -16.78 8.70 -5.76
N PHE A 295 -15.77 9.38 -6.30
CA PHE A 295 -15.74 9.79 -7.70
C PHE A 295 -15.90 8.59 -8.66
N ALA A 296 -15.08 7.54 -8.49
CA ALA A 296 -15.14 6.41 -9.40
C ALA A 296 -16.50 5.68 -9.34
N PHE A 297 -17.07 5.52 -8.13
CA PHE A 297 -18.43 5.01 -7.97
C PHE A 297 -19.45 5.84 -8.74
N GLN A 298 -19.42 7.17 -8.62
CA GLN A 298 -20.35 8.03 -9.36
C GLN A 298 -20.20 7.89 -10.87
N CYS A 299 -18.96 7.83 -11.38
CA CYS A 299 -18.71 7.60 -12.80
C CYS A 299 -19.34 6.30 -13.30
N PHE A 300 -19.05 5.16 -12.65
CA PHE A 300 -19.59 3.88 -13.08
C PHE A 300 -21.11 3.77 -12.90
N TYR A 301 -21.62 4.28 -11.78
CA TYR A 301 -23.05 4.24 -11.48
C TYR A 301 -23.87 5.09 -12.46
N ASN A 302 -23.42 6.30 -12.78
CA ASN A 302 -24.08 7.16 -13.77
C ASN A 302 -24.03 6.53 -15.17
N ARG A 303 -22.89 5.97 -15.56
CA ARG A 303 -22.74 5.32 -16.88
C ARG A 303 -23.65 4.09 -17.03
N ILE A 304 -23.86 3.33 -15.96
CA ILE A 304 -24.86 2.24 -15.96
C ILE A 304 -26.28 2.75 -16.13
N LYS A 305 -26.63 3.87 -15.49
CA LYS A 305 -27.96 4.49 -15.68
C LYS A 305 -28.16 4.95 -17.12
N GLU A 306 -27.14 5.56 -17.72
CA GLU A 306 -27.17 5.98 -19.12
C GLU A 306 -27.38 4.79 -20.05
N VAL A 307 -26.58 3.72 -19.90
CA VAL A 307 -26.71 2.50 -20.73
C VAL A 307 -28.06 1.80 -20.55
N ARG A 308 -28.64 1.82 -19.35
CA ARG A 308 -29.99 1.28 -19.09
C ARG A 308 -31.08 2.00 -19.90
N LEU A 309 -30.88 3.29 -20.19
CA LEU A 309 -31.85 4.12 -20.91
C LEU A 309 -31.60 4.14 -22.42
N ASP A 310 -30.40 3.78 -22.87
CA ASP A 310 -30.02 3.77 -24.28
C ASP A 310 -30.24 2.40 -24.94
N GLN A 311 -31.28 2.30 -25.78
CA GLN A 311 -31.59 1.08 -26.52
C GLN A 311 -30.53 0.71 -27.54
N GLU A 312 -29.78 1.66 -28.09
CA GLU A 312 -28.73 1.38 -29.08
C GLU A 312 -27.54 0.68 -28.43
N SER A 313 -27.05 1.23 -27.30
CA SER A 313 -26.01 0.59 -26.48
C SER A 313 -26.40 -0.83 -26.05
N LEU A 314 -27.63 -1.05 -25.61
CA LEU A 314 -28.11 -2.38 -25.21
C LEU A 314 -28.12 -3.37 -26.38
N ARG A 315 -28.47 -2.93 -27.58
CA ARG A 315 -28.42 -3.79 -28.79
C ARG A 315 -26.98 -4.12 -29.15
N THR A 316 -26.07 -3.14 -29.16
CA THR A 316 -24.64 -3.38 -29.45
C THR A 316 -24.01 -4.37 -28.47
N LEU A 317 -24.31 -4.24 -27.18
CA LEU A 317 -23.86 -5.18 -26.15
C LEU A 317 -24.39 -6.60 -26.40
N SER A 318 -25.66 -6.71 -26.78
CA SER A 318 -26.30 -7.99 -27.11
C SER A 318 -25.65 -8.64 -28.32
N ASP A 319 -25.40 -7.88 -29.39
CA ASP A 319 -24.75 -8.37 -30.60
C ASP A 319 -23.32 -8.87 -30.33
N GLN A 320 -22.63 -8.26 -29.36
CA GLN A 320 -21.29 -8.65 -28.92
C GLN A 320 -21.30 -9.77 -27.86
N ASN A 321 -22.47 -10.27 -27.45
CA ASN A 321 -22.66 -11.23 -26.35
C ASN A 321 -21.89 -10.84 -25.08
N SER A 322 -21.90 -9.54 -24.75
CA SER A 322 -21.18 -8.95 -23.61
C SER A 322 -22.10 -8.04 -22.83
N SER A 323 -21.78 -7.79 -21.56
CA SER A 323 -22.46 -6.79 -20.75
C SER A 323 -21.59 -5.55 -20.59
N PHE A 324 -22.23 -4.43 -20.24
CA PHE A 324 -21.51 -3.20 -19.91
C PHE A 324 -20.46 -3.43 -18.82
N VAL A 325 -20.83 -4.15 -17.76
CA VAL A 325 -19.93 -4.48 -16.65
C VAL A 325 -18.74 -5.31 -17.13
N GLU A 326 -18.96 -6.30 -17.99
CA GLU A 326 -17.87 -7.10 -18.56
C GLU A 326 -16.89 -6.25 -19.37
N GLN A 327 -17.39 -5.30 -20.17
CA GLN A 327 -16.53 -4.40 -20.93
C GLN A 327 -15.69 -3.49 -20.02
N GLU A 328 -16.31 -2.87 -19.02
CA GLU A 328 -15.59 -2.00 -18.08
C GLU A 328 -14.62 -2.79 -17.18
N TRP A 329 -14.99 -3.99 -16.75
CA TRP A 329 -14.11 -4.88 -16.01
C TRP A 329 -12.90 -5.31 -16.83
N ASN A 330 -13.12 -5.67 -18.10
CA ASN A 330 -12.02 -6.01 -19.01
C ASN A 330 -11.08 -4.83 -19.24
N LYS A 331 -11.58 -3.59 -19.32
CA LYS A 331 -10.72 -2.40 -19.38
C LYS A 331 -9.86 -2.28 -18.12
N LEU A 332 -10.47 -2.43 -16.94
CA LEU A 332 -9.75 -2.39 -15.66
C LEU A 332 -8.65 -3.45 -15.59
N LYS A 333 -9.00 -4.69 -15.96
CA LYS A 333 -8.06 -5.80 -16.04
C LYS A 333 -6.91 -5.52 -17.01
N GLN A 334 -7.19 -4.99 -18.20
CA GLN A 334 -6.13 -4.61 -19.15
C GLN A 334 -5.16 -3.58 -18.56
N TYR A 335 -5.66 -2.55 -17.87
CA TYR A 335 -4.77 -1.60 -17.19
C TYR A 335 -3.91 -2.28 -16.12
N PHE A 336 -4.52 -3.15 -15.32
CA PHE A 336 -3.81 -3.88 -14.28
C PHE A 336 -2.74 -4.83 -14.85
N ASP A 337 -3.07 -5.57 -15.90
CA ASP A 337 -2.15 -6.49 -16.58
C ASP A 337 -0.95 -5.75 -17.20
N ILE A 338 -1.16 -4.55 -17.76
CA ILE A 338 -0.07 -3.68 -18.25
C ILE A 338 0.87 -3.31 -17.11
N LEU A 339 0.34 -2.93 -15.94
CA LEU A 339 1.17 -2.60 -14.77
C LEU A 339 1.97 -3.81 -14.28
N LEU A 340 1.39 -5.01 -14.29
CA LEU A 340 2.11 -6.24 -13.96
C LEU A 340 3.18 -6.58 -14.99
N GLU A 341 2.91 -6.39 -16.28
CA GLU A 341 3.90 -6.54 -17.34
C GLU A 341 5.10 -5.63 -17.09
N TRP A 342 4.84 -4.35 -16.80
CA TRP A 342 5.89 -3.38 -16.52
C TRP A 342 6.68 -3.71 -15.27
N TYR A 343 6.02 -4.16 -14.22
CA TYR A 343 6.68 -4.56 -12.99
C TYR A 343 7.58 -5.79 -13.20
N THR A 344 7.11 -6.77 -13.97
CA THR A 344 7.82 -8.04 -14.19
C THR A 344 9.04 -7.86 -15.09
N GLN A 345 8.92 -7.07 -16.15
CA GLN A 345 10.02 -6.82 -17.08
C GLN A 345 11.05 -5.88 -16.47
N LYS A 346 12.29 -6.36 -16.27
CA LYS A 346 13.37 -5.59 -15.62
C LYS A 346 13.54 -4.19 -16.20
N THR A 347 13.59 -4.05 -17.53
CA THR A 347 13.73 -2.75 -18.20
C THR A 347 12.59 -1.79 -17.85
N PHE A 348 11.34 -2.23 -17.95
CA PHE A 348 10.19 -1.40 -17.61
C PHE A 348 10.13 -1.09 -16.12
N ASN A 349 10.39 -2.07 -15.26
CA ASN A 349 10.44 -1.91 -13.81
C ASN A 349 11.38 -0.75 -13.41
N HIS A 350 12.59 -0.75 -13.96
CA HIS A 350 13.60 0.27 -13.64
C HIS A 350 13.25 1.63 -14.25
N LEU A 351 12.97 1.69 -15.56
CA LEU A 351 12.76 2.96 -16.26
C LEU A 351 11.44 3.62 -15.87
N ILE A 352 10.33 2.87 -15.88
CA ILE A 352 9.01 3.41 -15.52
C ILE A 352 8.96 3.73 -14.03
N GLY A 353 9.55 2.88 -13.19
CA GLY A 353 9.61 3.13 -11.75
C GLY A 353 10.39 4.40 -11.43
N PHE A 354 11.47 4.68 -12.17
CA PHE A 354 12.18 5.97 -12.11
C PHE A 354 11.31 7.15 -12.53
N LEU A 355 10.56 7.04 -13.64
CA LEU A 355 9.68 8.12 -14.09
C LEU A 355 8.56 8.42 -13.08
N ILE A 356 7.97 7.37 -12.49
CA ILE A 356 6.96 7.51 -11.43
C ILE A 356 7.58 8.17 -10.19
N PHE A 357 8.80 7.78 -9.82
CA PHE A 357 9.56 8.42 -8.75
C PHE A 357 9.82 9.92 -9.04
N ASP A 358 10.11 10.30 -10.29
CA ASP A 358 10.26 11.69 -10.72
C ASP A 358 8.92 12.43 -10.88
N ASN A 359 7.81 11.83 -10.43
CA ASN A 359 6.43 12.35 -10.46
C ASN A 359 5.83 12.49 -11.86
N ILE A 360 6.25 11.69 -12.83
CA ILE A 360 5.51 11.54 -14.09
C ILE A 360 4.19 10.81 -13.81
N ASN A 361 3.09 11.39 -14.30
CA ASN A 361 1.75 10.86 -14.11
C ASN A 361 1.59 9.48 -14.80
N LEU A 362 1.19 8.48 -14.03
CA LEU A 362 1.03 7.09 -14.49
C LEU A 362 0.01 6.94 -15.63
N ILE A 363 -1.08 7.71 -15.62
CA ILE A 363 -2.10 7.67 -16.70
C ILE A 363 -1.45 8.07 -18.03
N LYS A 364 -0.61 9.11 -18.03
CA LYS A 364 0.08 9.54 -19.25
C LYS A 364 1.00 8.45 -19.81
N LEU A 365 1.63 7.66 -18.94
CA LEU A 365 2.45 6.53 -19.36
C LEU A 365 1.60 5.38 -19.91
N LEU A 366 0.43 5.12 -19.30
CA LEU A 366 -0.50 4.11 -19.77
C LEU A 366 -1.08 4.46 -21.14
N ASP A 367 -1.50 5.72 -21.34
CA ASP A 367 -1.97 6.22 -22.63
C ASP A 367 -0.87 6.10 -23.70
N LEU A 368 0.36 6.53 -23.36
CA LEU A 368 1.52 6.41 -24.24
C LEU A 368 1.80 4.95 -24.62
N TYR A 369 1.60 3.99 -23.72
CA TYR A 369 1.79 2.57 -24.01
C TYR A 369 0.70 2.00 -24.92
N LYS A 370 -0.54 2.47 -24.77
CA LYS A 370 -1.66 2.02 -25.60
C LYS A 370 -1.61 2.59 -27.02
N ASP A 371 -1.11 3.82 -27.16
CA ASP A 371 -1.06 4.53 -28.44
C ASP A 371 0.15 4.16 -29.31
N ASN A 372 1.12 3.42 -28.76
CA ASN A 372 2.40 3.14 -29.44
C ASN A 372 2.73 1.65 -29.38
N ASP A 373 3.45 1.15 -30.39
CA ASP A 373 4.08 -0.16 -30.26
C ASP A 373 5.17 -0.16 -29.16
N ARG A 374 5.57 -1.35 -28.70
CA ARG A 374 6.54 -1.51 -27.61
C ARG A 374 7.86 -0.78 -27.86
N LYS A 375 8.33 -0.72 -29.10
CA LYS A 375 9.60 -0.10 -29.48
C LYS A 375 9.49 1.42 -29.42
N LEU A 376 8.44 1.99 -30.01
CA LEU A 376 8.20 3.43 -29.95
C LEU A 376 7.90 3.89 -28.51
N PHE A 377 7.17 3.10 -27.73
CA PHE A 377 6.97 3.35 -26.30
C PHE A 377 8.29 3.37 -25.54
N LEU A 378 9.16 2.36 -25.73
CA LEU A 378 10.48 2.31 -25.11
C LEU A 378 11.33 3.55 -25.45
N ASP A 379 11.32 3.96 -26.72
CA ASP A 379 12.02 5.17 -27.16
C ASP A 379 11.49 6.42 -26.46
N ASN A 380 10.19 6.52 -26.24
CA ASN A 380 9.56 7.65 -25.57
C ASN A 380 9.86 7.68 -24.07
N ILE A 381 9.81 6.54 -23.37
CA ILE A 381 10.18 6.51 -21.95
C ILE A 381 11.67 6.84 -21.76
N ILE A 382 12.57 6.36 -22.64
CA ILE A 382 14.00 6.70 -22.56
C ILE A 382 14.21 8.21 -22.77
N LYS A 383 13.48 8.86 -23.68
CA LYS A 383 13.53 10.32 -23.85
C LYS A 383 13.08 11.06 -22.59
N LEU A 384 12.00 10.59 -21.93
CA LEU A 384 11.53 11.17 -20.67
C LEU A 384 12.59 11.01 -19.57
N VAL A 385 13.17 9.82 -19.42
CA VAL A 385 14.24 9.56 -18.44
C VAL A 385 15.42 10.48 -18.69
N LYS A 386 15.86 10.62 -19.95
CA LYS A 386 16.97 11.49 -20.34
C LYS A 386 16.69 12.95 -19.97
N LYS A 387 15.49 13.45 -20.23
CA LYS A 387 15.05 14.79 -19.84
C LYS A 387 15.09 15.00 -18.32
N SER A 388 14.72 13.99 -17.53
CA SER A 388 14.77 14.06 -16.07
C SER A 388 16.20 14.17 -15.52
N VAL A 389 17.20 13.64 -16.24
CA VAL A 389 18.61 13.61 -15.79
C VAL A 389 19.55 14.52 -16.58
N GLU A 390 19.07 15.18 -17.64
CA GLU A 390 19.87 16.11 -18.44
C GLU A 390 20.34 17.31 -17.63
N GLY A 391 21.52 17.83 -17.95
CA GLY A 391 22.10 18.98 -17.30
C GLY A 391 23.61 18.83 -17.14
N ASP A 392 24.26 19.94 -16.81
CA ASP A 392 25.68 19.98 -16.52
C ASP A 392 25.92 19.67 -15.03
N LEU A 393 26.52 18.51 -14.75
CA LEU A 393 26.82 18.07 -13.39
C LEU A 393 27.73 19.06 -12.65
N SER A 394 28.58 19.79 -13.37
CA SER A 394 29.51 20.76 -12.78
C SER A 394 28.83 21.95 -12.11
N THR A 395 27.57 22.20 -12.44
CA THR A 395 26.76 23.30 -11.90
C THR A 395 25.93 22.92 -10.67
N LEU A 396 25.80 21.63 -10.38
CA LEU A 396 24.90 21.15 -9.33
C LEU A 396 25.53 21.32 -7.94
N ARG A 397 24.78 21.97 -7.05
CA ARG A 397 25.18 22.26 -5.66
C ARG A 397 24.13 21.83 -4.64
N TYR A 398 24.59 21.33 -3.50
CA TYR A 398 23.78 21.10 -2.32
C TYR A 398 23.04 22.39 -1.91
N ASN A 399 21.85 22.26 -1.33
CA ASN A 399 20.85 23.31 -1.03
C ASN A 399 20.20 23.97 -2.24
N GLU A 400 20.96 24.28 -3.29
CA GLU A 400 20.41 24.95 -4.48
C GLU A 400 19.69 23.97 -5.42
N HIS A 401 20.26 22.78 -5.61
CA HIS A 401 19.85 21.82 -6.62
C HIS A 401 19.45 20.45 -6.03
N ASN A 402 19.08 20.41 -4.74
CA ASN A 402 18.83 19.16 -4.00
C ASN A 402 17.90 18.18 -4.71
N ARG A 403 16.77 18.66 -5.26
CA ARG A 403 15.84 17.79 -6.01
C ARG A 403 16.50 17.16 -7.23
N LYS A 404 17.23 17.95 -8.02
CA LYS A 404 17.89 17.48 -9.25
C LYS A 404 19.03 16.51 -8.94
N ILE A 405 19.85 16.82 -7.93
CA ILE A 405 20.92 15.94 -7.44
C ILE A 405 20.32 14.61 -6.97
N HIS A 406 19.27 14.66 -6.15
CA HIS A 406 18.58 13.47 -5.67
C HIS A 406 18.04 12.60 -6.82
N THR A 407 17.39 13.22 -7.81
CA THR A 407 16.92 12.52 -9.02
C THR A 407 18.08 11.84 -9.78
N ILE A 408 19.21 12.51 -9.97
CA ILE A 408 20.38 11.96 -10.68
C ILE A 408 21.01 10.80 -9.89
N LEU A 409 21.16 10.92 -8.57
CA LEU A 409 21.76 9.87 -7.76
C LEU A 409 20.84 8.64 -7.63
N VAL A 410 19.52 8.83 -7.60
CA VAL A 410 18.57 7.69 -7.66
C VAL A 410 18.64 7.02 -9.03
N PHE A 411 18.66 7.80 -10.10
CA PHE A 411 18.89 7.29 -11.45
C PHE A 411 20.19 6.47 -11.55
N HIS A 412 21.29 6.97 -10.96
CA HIS A 412 22.58 6.27 -10.94
C HIS A 412 22.48 4.89 -10.30
N ASN A 413 21.78 4.76 -9.17
CA ASN A 413 21.51 3.47 -8.52
C ASN A 413 20.61 2.56 -9.39
N ILE A 414 19.56 3.10 -10.00
CA ILE A 414 18.64 2.36 -10.86
C ILE A 414 19.37 1.82 -12.09
N MET A 415 20.19 2.64 -12.74
CA MET A 415 20.92 2.23 -13.94
C MET A 415 21.92 1.12 -13.66
N HIS A 416 22.67 1.21 -12.55
CA HIS A 416 23.56 0.13 -12.14
C HIS A 416 22.80 -1.16 -11.83
N SER A 417 21.63 -1.08 -11.19
CA SER A 417 20.75 -2.24 -10.99
C SER A 417 20.25 -2.83 -12.31
N LEU A 418 19.89 -1.97 -13.28
CA LEU A 418 19.40 -2.38 -14.60
C LEU A 418 20.45 -3.19 -15.36
N ILE A 419 21.70 -2.70 -15.41
CA ILE A 419 22.78 -3.34 -16.18
C ILE A 419 23.42 -4.54 -15.46
N GLN A 420 23.03 -4.83 -14.21
CA GLN A 420 23.51 -6.04 -13.53
C GLN A 420 23.08 -7.30 -14.31
N PRO A 421 23.96 -8.32 -14.41
CA PRO A 421 23.65 -9.56 -15.14
C PRO A 421 22.46 -10.33 -14.57
N ASP A 422 22.20 -10.19 -13.26
CA ASP A 422 21.09 -10.84 -12.58
C ASP A 422 19.76 -10.20 -13.01
N THR A 423 18.99 -10.93 -13.82
CA THR A 423 17.68 -10.48 -14.32
C THR A 423 16.55 -10.66 -13.31
N SER A 424 16.77 -11.41 -12.22
CA SER A 424 15.76 -11.70 -11.20
C SER A 424 15.55 -10.54 -10.21
N LYS A 425 16.46 -9.55 -10.21
CA LYS A 425 16.42 -8.43 -9.28
C LYS A 425 15.75 -7.22 -9.90
N HIS A 426 14.59 -6.87 -9.34
CA HIS A 426 13.96 -5.56 -9.53
C HIS A 426 14.60 -4.53 -8.62
N PHE A 427 14.49 -3.26 -9.00
CA PHE A 427 14.94 -2.17 -8.15
C PHE A 427 13.98 -2.01 -6.97
N PRO A 428 14.46 -1.97 -5.72
CA PRO A 428 13.59 -1.98 -4.54
C PRO A 428 13.07 -0.57 -4.23
N PHE A 429 12.10 -0.09 -5.02
CA PHE A 429 11.52 1.26 -4.87
C PHE A 429 10.92 1.50 -3.48
N GLU A 430 10.43 0.46 -2.80
CA GLU A 430 9.96 0.51 -1.42
C GLU A 430 11.04 1.02 -0.45
N ARG A 431 12.33 0.74 -0.71
CA ARG A 431 13.43 1.20 0.14
C ARG A 431 13.69 2.71 0.01
N ILE A 432 13.24 3.32 -1.08
CA ILE A 432 13.42 4.75 -1.37
C ILE A 432 12.18 5.56 -1.02
N LYS A 433 10.99 4.97 -1.20
CA LYS A 433 9.71 5.68 -1.05
C LYS A 433 9.04 5.47 0.32
N ASP A 434 9.23 4.32 0.99
CA ASP A 434 8.52 4.01 2.23
C ASP A 434 9.13 4.75 3.41
N ASN A 435 8.49 5.78 3.99
CA ASN A 435 8.74 6.47 5.30
C ASN A 435 10.20 6.81 5.72
N VAL A 436 11.18 6.40 4.95
CA VAL A 436 12.61 6.58 5.09
C VAL A 436 12.90 7.78 4.24
N LYS A 437 13.06 8.94 4.88
CA LYS A 437 13.55 10.12 4.18
C LYS A 437 14.98 9.83 3.78
N TRP A 438 15.23 9.79 2.47
CA TRP A 438 16.59 9.80 1.96
C TRP A 438 17.11 11.24 2.03
N SER A 439 18.36 11.36 2.42
CA SER A 439 19.09 12.61 2.47
C SER A 439 20.32 12.52 1.58
N LEU A 440 20.77 13.68 1.12
CA LEU A 440 22.08 13.80 0.53
C LEU A 440 23.10 13.81 1.66
N GLU A 441 24.07 12.91 1.57
CA GLU A 441 25.21 12.83 2.48
C GLU A 441 26.46 13.32 1.76
N HIS A 442 27.26 14.11 2.46
CA HIS A 442 28.54 14.56 1.96
C HIS A 442 29.61 13.49 2.19
N ILE A 443 30.32 13.11 1.14
CA ILE A 443 31.31 12.04 1.19
C ILE A 443 32.50 12.46 2.07
N TYR A 444 32.97 13.70 1.88
CA TYR A 444 33.88 14.41 2.76
C TYR A 444 33.12 15.46 3.58
N ALA A 445 33.48 15.63 4.86
CA ALA A 445 32.80 16.52 5.81
C ALA A 445 32.80 17.98 5.34
N GLN A 446 31.74 18.71 5.70
CA GLN A 446 31.40 19.94 5.00
C GLN A 446 31.44 21.22 5.83
N ASN A 447 31.42 21.13 7.16
CA ASN A 447 31.57 22.23 8.11
C ASN A 447 31.31 21.68 9.53
N SER A 448 31.89 22.32 10.54
CA SER A 448 31.68 21.96 11.95
C SER A 448 30.36 22.45 12.54
N ASP A 449 29.68 23.39 11.89
CA ASP A 449 28.48 24.06 12.41
C ASP A 449 27.24 23.16 12.52
N ASP A 450 27.18 22.06 11.77
CA ASP A 450 26.08 21.09 11.82
C ASP A 450 26.24 20.03 12.92
N ILE A 451 27.38 20.00 13.61
CA ILE A 451 27.62 19.06 14.71
C ILE A 451 26.97 19.60 15.99
N ARG A 452 25.97 18.88 16.49
CA ARG A 452 25.27 19.24 17.74
C ARG A 452 26.25 19.13 18.92
N GLU A 453 26.09 19.98 19.94
CA GLU A 453 26.92 19.94 21.15
C GLU A 453 27.00 18.53 21.77
N VAL A 454 25.88 17.78 21.74
CA VAL A 454 25.80 16.41 22.26
C VAL A 454 26.62 15.39 21.47
N ASP A 455 26.96 15.68 20.22
CA ASP A 455 27.71 14.78 19.33
C ASP A 455 29.20 15.12 19.26
N GLN A 456 29.62 16.29 19.76
CA GLN A 456 31.03 16.75 19.72
C GLN A 456 31.97 15.81 20.47
N GLN A 457 31.53 15.30 21.63
CA GLN A 457 32.32 14.35 22.41
C GLN A 457 32.52 13.04 21.64
N LEU A 458 31.45 12.51 21.03
CA LEU A 458 31.51 11.29 20.23
C LEU A 458 32.38 11.47 18.99
N TRP A 459 32.27 12.63 18.32
CA TRP A 459 33.16 13.00 17.22
C TRP A 459 34.63 12.96 17.67
N ALA A 460 34.95 13.54 18.83
CA ALA A 460 36.31 13.51 19.37
C ALA A 460 36.77 12.10 19.77
N VAL A 461 35.88 11.21 20.25
CA VAL A 461 36.19 9.79 20.46
C VAL A 461 36.63 9.15 19.14
N ASP A 462 35.79 9.23 18.12
CA ASP A 462 36.03 8.57 16.82
C ASP A 462 37.35 9.07 16.19
N HIS A 463 37.59 10.38 16.23
CA HIS A 463 38.78 10.98 15.65
C HIS A 463 40.03 10.72 16.50
N TRP A 464 39.92 10.67 17.83
CA TRP A 464 41.05 10.30 18.69
C TRP A 464 41.51 8.86 18.43
N GLU A 465 40.58 7.91 18.35
CA GLU A 465 40.91 6.51 18.06
C GLU A 465 41.58 6.37 16.69
N HIS A 466 41.05 7.05 15.68
CA HIS A 466 41.62 7.06 14.34
C HIS A 466 43.03 7.66 14.32
N PHE A 467 43.22 8.87 14.86
CA PHE A 467 44.52 9.54 14.88
C PHE A 467 45.53 8.79 15.75
N ASN A 468 45.12 8.22 16.88
CA ASN A 468 46.03 7.50 17.77
C ASN A 468 46.56 6.22 17.11
N PHE A 469 45.76 5.60 16.24
CA PHE A 469 46.17 4.41 15.49
C PHE A 469 47.02 4.74 14.27
N TYR A 470 46.63 5.73 13.46
CA TYR A 470 47.26 6.01 12.16
C TYR A 470 48.32 7.12 12.19
N TYR A 471 48.23 8.06 13.13
CA TYR A 471 49.10 9.23 13.26
C TYR A 471 49.55 9.46 14.72
N PRO A 472 50.13 8.44 15.40
CA PRO A 472 50.55 8.57 16.81
C PRO A 472 51.60 9.66 17.03
N GLU A 473 52.30 10.09 15.99
CA GLU A 473 53.29 11.17 16.01
C GLU A 473 52.67 12.57 16.13
N GLU A 474 51.40 12.76 15.77
CA GLU A 474 50.72 14.06 15.77
C GLU A 474 50.20 14.43 17.17
N SER A 475 51.13 14.57 18.12
CA SER A 475 50.84 14.75 19.53
C SER A 475 49.99 15.98 19.85
N GLY A 476 50.05 17.02 19.01
CA GLY A 476 49.25 18.25 19.16
C GLY A 476 47.76 17.99 18.94
N ILE A 477 47.40 17.40 17.80
CA ILE A 477 46.00 17.06 17.48
C ILE A 477 45.47 16.01 18.45
N LEU A 478 46.27 15.00 18.80
CA LEU A 478 45.91 13.97 19.76
C LEU A 478 45.60 14.52 21.16
N PHE A 479 46.35 15.52 21.60
CA PHE A 479 46.11 16.18 22.89
C PHE A 479 44.77 16.92 22.90
N GLU A 480 44.49 17.69 21.85
CA GLU A 480 43.24 18.44 21.72
C GLU A 480 42.03 17.49 21.60
N LEU A 481 42.15 16.41 20.81
CA LEU A 481 41.14 15.35 20.70
C LEU A 481 40.85 14.69 22.05
N ASP A 482 41.89 14.32 22.82
CA ASP A 482 41.70 13.69 24.14
C ASP A 482 41.08 14.66 25.16
N ARG A 483 41.40 15.97 25.06
CA ARG A 483 40.77 17.01 25.89
C ARG A 483 39.26 17.08 25.67
N VAL A 484 38.84 17.21 24.40
CA VAL A 484 37.42 17.31 24.03
C VAL A 484 36.68 16.00 24.37
N ARG A 485 37.28 14.85 24.07
CA ARG A 485 36.71 13.53 24.35
C ARG A 485 36.40 13.29 25.83
N ARG A 486 37.23 13.82 26.74
CA ARG A 486 37.05 13.66 28.20
C ARG A 486 36.19 14.74 28.84
N SER A 487 35.88 15.81 28.11
CA SER A 487 35.03 16.89 28.60
C SER A 487 33.55 16.49 28.53
N GLU A 488 32.79 16.80 29.59
CA GLU A 488 31.32 16.64 29.58
C GLU A 488 30.63 17.70 28.70
N LYS A 489 31.29 18.84 28.52
CA LYS A 489 30.86 19.93 27.64
C LYS A 489 32.08 20.66 27.10
N THR A 490 32.10 20.92 25.79
CA THR A 490 33.13 21.69 25.10
C THR A 490 32.54 23.02 24.65
N GLU A 491 33.30 24.11 24.78
CA GLU A 491 32.87 25.38 24.20
C GLU A 491 32.92 25.31 22.67
N ARG A 492 31.92 25.92 22.00
CA ARG A 492 31.79 25.83 20.54
C ARG A 492 33.06 26.31 19.83
N GLU A 493 33.66 27.42 20.26
CA GLU A 493 34.87 27.97 19.64
C GLU A 493 36.08 27.02 19.76
N GLU A 494 36.21 26.31 20.88
CA GLU A 494 37.27 25.30 21.06
C GLU A 494 37.07 24.12 20.10
N PHE A 495 35.83 23.64 19.97
CA PHE A 495 35.50 22.58 19.04
C PHE A 495 35.74 22.99 17.58
N LEU A 496 35.34 24.21 17.20
CA LEU A 496 35.58 24.76 15.86
C LEU A 496 37.08 24.82 15.54
N SER A 497 37.91 25.21 16.52
CA SER A 497 39.36 25.24 16.36
C SER A 497 39.94 23.84 16.16
N LEU A 498 39.51 22.86 16.96
CA LEU A 498 39.93 21.46 16.82
C LEU A 498 39.52 20.87 15.47
N PHE A 499 38.26 21.08 15.07
CA PHE A 499 37.77 20.62 13.77
C PHE A 499 38.60 21.18 12.64
N LYS A 500 38.90 22.49 12.68
CA LYS A 500 39.75 23.14 11.68
C LYS A 500 41.17 22.56 11.65
N GLN A 501 41.78 22.27 12.79
CA GLN A 501 43.10 21.63 12.84
C GLN A 501 43.09 20.24 12.20
N VAL A 502 42.04 19.44 12.49
CA VAL A 502 41.85 18.13 11.86
C VAL A 502 41.65 18.27 10.36
N ASP A 503 40.79 19.19 9.91
CA ASP A 503 40.55 19.43 8.48
C ASP A 503 41.83 19.88 7.76
N GLU A 504 42.55 20.88 8.28
CA GLU A 504 43.82 21.36 7.71
C GLU A 504 44.87 20.25 7.60
N PHE A 505 44.97 19.38 8.61
CA PHE A 505 45.86 18.21 8.55
C PHE A 505 45.48 17.25 7.43
N ILE A 506 44.19 16.93 7.30
CA ILE A 506 43.69 15.99 6.29
C ILE A 506 43.86 16.58 4.88
N GLN A 507 43.57 17.87 4.70
CA GLN A 507 43.78 18.59 3.43
C GLN A 507 45.28 18.62 3.04
N ALA A 508 46.18 18.84 4.01
CA ALA A 508 47.62 18.78 3.75
C ALA A 508 48.08 17.38 3.32
N LYS A 509 47.53 16.31 3.93
CA LYS A 509 47.82 14.93 3.53
C LYS A 509 47.26 14.61 2.14
N LEU A 510 46.03 15.05 1.84
CA LEU A 510 45.41 14.97 0.52
C LEU A 510 46.30 15.62 -0.55
N TRP A 511 46.68 16.88 -0.33
CA TRP A 511 47.57 17.61 -1.23
C TRP A 511 48.88 16.86 -1.46
N SER A 512 49.52 16.39 -0.39
CA SER A 512 50.79 15.64 -0.50
C SER A 512 50.62 14.32 -1.29
N ALA A 513 49.47 13.66 -1.19
CA ALA A 513 49.18 12.41 -1.89
C ALA A 513 48.86 12.61 -3.38
N GLU A 514 48.49 13.82 -3.80
CA GLU A 514 48.09 14.14 -5.18
C GLU A 514 49.27 14.66 -6.05
N THR A 515 50.44 14.93 -5.48
CA THR A 515 51.60 15.57 -6.14
C THR A 515 52.39 14.72 -7.16
N SER A 516 51.76 13.79 -7.88
CA SER A 516 52.44 13.05 -8.97
C SER A 516 51.79 13.08 -10.35
N GLU A 517 50.59 13.65 -10.53
CA GLU A 517 49.98 13.77 -11.87
C GLU A 517 49.18 15.07 -12.01
N GLU A 518 49.86 16.21 -12.12
CA GLU A 518 49.24 17.46 -12.58
C GLU A 518 49.08 17.43 -14.10
N THR A 519 47.83 17.30 -14.57
CA THR A 519 47.41 17.99 -15.79
C THR A 519 46.27 18.93 -15.44
N ASP A 520 46.67 20.19 -15.25
CA ASP A 520 45.83 21.36 -15.16
C ASP A 520 44.88 21.42 -16.37
N THR A 521 43.61 21.13 -16.13
CA THR A 521 42.53 21.40 -17.09
C THR A 521 41.45 22.16 -16.34
N ASP A 522 41.19 23.40 -16.76
CA ASP A 522 40.17 24.32 -16.22
C ASP A 522 38.78 23.66 -16.01
N SER A 523 38.51 22.57 -16.73
CA SER A 523 37.26 21.80 -16.73
C SER A 523 36.86 21.16 -15.39
N TRP A 524 37.78 20.96 -14.44
CA TRP A 524 37.51 20.21 -13.19
C TRP A 524 37.73 21.05 -11.92
N THR A 525 37.80 22.36 -12.05
CA THR A 525 37.96 23.29 -10.91
C THR A 525 36.82 23.19 -9.89
N TRP A 526 35.61 22.90 -10.37
CA TRP A 526 34.40 22.72 -9.55
C TRP A 526 34.44 21.52 -8.59
N LEU A 527 35.36 20.55 -8.77
CA LEU A 527 35.52 19.41 -7.85
C LEU A 527 36.08 19.81 -6.47
N ASN A 528 36.65 21.01 -6.38
CA ASN A 528 37.14 21.57 -5.13
C ASN A 528 36.00 22.13 -4.27
N ASP A 529 34.80 22.28 -4.84
CA ASP A 529 33.61 22.69 -4.11
C ASP A 529 33.03 21.50 -3.33
N GLU A 530 32.94 21.63 -2.02
CA GLU A 530 32.43 20.57 -1.15
C GLU A 530 30.93 20.34 -1.34
N HIS A 531 30.19 21.32 -1.85
CA HIS A 531 28.74 21.22 -2.14
C HIS A 531 28.48 20.62 -3.52
N ALA A 532 29.50 20.34 -4.32
CA ALA A 532 29.33 19.74 -5.63
C ALA A 532 28.83 18.30 -5.56
N ILE A 533 28.09 17.86 -6.59
CA ILE A 533 27.58 16.48 -6.71
C ILE A 533 28.69 15.41 -6.61
N SER A 534 29.93 15.76 -6.98
CA SER A 534 31.10 14.88 -6.85
C SER A 534 31.45 14.51 -5.40
N ASN A 535 30.92 15.25 -4.43
CA ASN A 535 31.07 15.01 -3.00
C ASN A 535 29.73 14.62 -2.34
N LEU A 536 28.72 14.22 -3.10
CA LEU A 536 27.39 13.87 -2.58
C LEU A 536 27.01 12.44 -2.91
N THR A 537 26.35 11.79 -1.96
CA THR A 537 25.79 10.44 -2.15
C THR A 537 24.44 10.32 -1.44
N LEU A 538 23.74 9.21 -1.68
CA LEU A 538 22.43 8.97 -1.06
C LEU A 538 22.56 8.15 0.20
N LEU A 539 21.91 8.56 1.27
CA LEU A 539 21.81 7.75 2.47
C LEU A 539 20.51 8.06 3.19
N ASP A 540 19.93 7.06 3.86
CA ASP A 540 18.76 7.32 4.69
C ASP A 540 19.11 8.24 5.86
N VAL A 541 18.15 9.05 6.31
CA VAL A 541 18.36 10.05 7.37
C VAL A 541 18.88 9.42 8.67
N SER A 542 18.48 8.19 9.00
CA SER A 542 18.92 7.54 10.24
C SER A 542 20.40 7.17 10.16
N SER A 543 20.83 6.52 9.09
CA SER A 543 22.24 6.20 8.85
C SER A 543 23.07 7.47 8.62
N ASN A 544 22.52 8.49 7.98
CA ASN A 544 23.21 9.76 7.76
C ASN A 544 23.54 10.46 9.09
N SER A 545 22.61 10.44 10.04
CA SER A 545 22.86 11.01 11.38
C SER A 545 24.05 10.36 12.12
N VAL A 546 24.33 9.08 11.83
CA VAL A 546 25.45 8.33 12.44
C VAL A 546 26.82 8.79 11.90
N LEU A 547 26.88 9.32 10.68
CA LEU A 547 28.14 9.72 10.03
C LEU A 547 28.73 11.03 10.57
N SER A 548 27.91 11.86 11.23
CA SER A 548 28.30 13.00 12.10
C SER A 548 29.48 13.84 11.57
N ASN A 549 29.41 14.39 10.35
CA ASN A 549 30.45 15.24 9.72
C ASN A 549 31.90 14.78 9.99
N SER A 550 32.13 13.47 10.00
CA SER A 550 33.44 12.89 10.26
C SER A 550 34.31 12.86 9.00
N VAL A 551 35.62 12.72 9.15
CA VAL A 551 36.51 12.52 7.99
C VAL A 551 36.14 11.24 7.23
N PHE A 552 36.48 11.19 5.93
CA PHE A 552 36.10 10.08 5.04
C PHE A 552 36.43 8.69 5.61
N ALA A 553 37.62 8.50 6.19
CA ALA A 553 38.04 7.22 6.78
C ALA A 553 37.06 6.73 7.86
N ILE A 554 36.62 7.63 8.75
CA ILE A 554 35.68 7.30 9.83
C ILE A 554 34.29 7.03 9.26
N LYS A 555 33.82 7.85 8.30
CA LYS A 555 32.54 7.59 7.61
C LYS A 555 32.54 6.23 6.93
N ARG A 556 33.64 5.86 6.28
CA ARG A 556 33.83 4.54 5.66
C ARG A 556 33.72 3.40 6.68
N ASP A 557 34.36 3.52 7.84
CA ASP A 557 34.29 2.46 8.85
C ASP A 557 32.90 2.34 9.50
N LYS A 558 32.19 3.47 9.67
CA LYS A 558 30.77 3.48 10.06
C LYS A 558 29.89 2.79 9.01
N ILE A 559 30.11 3.07 7.72
CA ILE A 559 29.41 2.40 6.62
C ILE A 559 29.72 0.89 6.59
N LYS A 560 30.96 0.47 6.84
CA LYS A 560 31.29 -0.96 6.98
C LYS A 560 30.54 -1.60 8.14
N LYS A 561 30.44 -0.92 9.28
CA LYS A 561 29.67 -1.42 10.43
C LYS A 561 28.19 -1.58 10.10
N LEU A 562 27.59 -0.60 9.43
CA LEU A 562 26.21 -0.70 8.93
C LEU A 562 26.02 -1.87 7.95
N ASP A 563 26.98 -2.10 7.04
CA ASP A 563 26.97 -3.22 6.09
C ASP A 563 27.08 -4.57 6.83
N ILE A 564 27.91 -4.67 7.87
CA ILE A 564 28.02 -5.86 8.76
C ILE A 564 26.70 -6.13 9.49
N GLU A 565 26.04 -5.06 9.96
CA GLU A 565 24.73 -5.14 10.62
C GLU A 565 23.58 -5.40 9.64
N SER A 566 23.87 -5.58 8.34
CA SER A 566 22.90 -5.81 7.27
C SER A 566 21.89 -4.66 7.12
N ALA A 567 22.29 -3.43 7.49
CA ALA A 567 21.52 -2.24 7.19
C ALA A 567 21.46 -2.02 5.67
N TYR A 568 20.37 -1.43 5.19
CA TYR A 568 20.24 -1.15 3.76
C TYR A 568 21.08 0.08 3.40
N ILE A 569 22.07 -0.11 2.53
CA ILE A 569 22.91 0.96 1.97
C ILE A 569 22.74 0.93 0.45
N PRO A 570 22.43 2.06 -0.20
CA PRO A 570 22.31 2.10 -1.66
C PRO A 570 23.60 1.59 -2.31
N SER A 571 23.48 0.83 -3.40
CA SER A 571 24.63 0.14 -3.98
C SER A 571 25.74 1.10 -4.39
N GLU A 572 25.38 2.25 -4.93
CA GLU A 572 26.33 3.25 -5.38
C GLU A 572 26.96 4.01 -4.22
N THR A 573 26.21 4.25 -3.14
CA THR A 573 26.75 4.79 -1.89
C THR A 573 27.81 3.87 -1.29
N ARG A 574 27.54 2.56 -1.26
CA ARG A 574 28.52 1.57 -0.79
C ARG A 574 29.77 1.57 -1.67
N LYS A 575 29.62 1.66 -3.00
CA LYS A 575 30.74 1.74 -3.94
C LYS A 575 31.58 3.01 -3.75
N VAL A 576 30.96 4.14 -3.41
CA VAL A 576 31.68 5.39 -3.06
C VAL A 576 32.60 5.15 -1.86
N PHE A 577 32.06 4.71 -0.73
CA PHE A 577 32.86 4.53 0.49
C PHE A 577 33.86 3.37 0.39
N PHE A 578 33.61 2.39 -0.48
CA PHE A 578 34.56 1.30 -0.75
C PHE A 578 35.49 1.58 -1.94
N LYS A 579 35.39 2.77 -2.57
CA LYS A 579 36.21 3.22 -3.69
C LYS A 579 36.22 2.29 -4.91
N TYR A 580 35.06 1.74 -5.26
CA TYR A 580 34.97 0.79 -6.39
C TYR A 580 35.04 1.46 -7.78
N TYR A 581 34.86 2.79 -7.86
CA TYR A 581 34.96 3.51 -9.14
C TYR A 581 36.40 3.75 -9.60
N THR A 582 37.34 3.87 -8.66
CA THR A 582 38.75 4.15 -8.95
C THR A 582 39.52 2.85 -9.18
N LYS A 583 40.21 2.73 -10.33
CA LYS A 583 40.93 1.50 -10.71
C LYS A 583 42.22 1.26 -9.94
N HIS A 584 42.88 2.32 -9.49
CA HIS A 584 44.08 2.25 -8.66
C HIS A 584 43.69 2.55 -7.21
N GLN A 585 43.96 1.61 -6.31
CA GLN A 585 43.81 1.84 -4.87
C GLN A 585 44.83 2.91 -4.45
N GLY A 586 44.42 4.17 -4.51
CA GLY A 586 45.11 5.26 -3.83
C GLY A 586 44.98 5.12 -2.31
N ASN A 587 45.26 6.18 -1.57
CA ASN A 587 45.11 6.16 -0.12
C ASN A 587 43.64 5.88 0.29
N ASP A 588 43.40 4.76 0.97
CA ASP A 588 42.08 4.31 1.45
C ASP A 588 41.43 5.27 2.46
N ALA A 589 42.21 6.17 3.06
CA ALA A 589 41.78 7.06 4.11
C ALA A 589 41.07 8.35 3.61
N TYR A 590 41.20 8.70 2.32
CA TYR A 590 40.78 10.01 1.82
C TYR A 590 39.91 9.96 0.58
N TRP A 591 38.97 10.90 0.40
CA TRP A 591 38.21 11.06 -0.84
C TRP A 591 38.96 11.96 -1.82
N THR A 592 39.82 11.36 -2.65
CA THR A 592 40.80 12.09 -3.48
C THR A 592 40.16 12.70 -4.74
N ARG A 593 40.88 13.60 -5.41
CA ARG A 593 40.48 14.14 -6.72
C ARG A 593 40.26 13.04 -7.76
N ALA A 594 41.12 12.02 -7.79
CA ALA A 594 40.95 10.87 -8.69
C ALA A 594 39.65 10.11 -8.41
N ASP A 595 39.27 9.95 -7.13
CA ASP A 595 38.01 9.33 -6.73
C ASP A 595 36.80 10.15 -7.18
N LYS A 596 36.84 11.49 -6.97
CA LYS A 596 35.81 12.42 -7.43
C LYS A 596 35.62 12.35 -8.95
N ILE A 597 36.70 12.37 -9.73
CA ILE A 597 36.67 12.27 -11.20
C ILE A 597 36.07 10.93 -11.62
N ALA A 598 36.54 9.82 -11.04
CA ALA A 598 36.04 8.49 -11.37
C ALA A 598 34.54 8.33 -11.08
N TYR A 599 34.09 8.86 -9.95
CA TYR A 599 32.68 8.84 -9.55
C TYR A 599 31.80 9.64 -10.53
N VAL A 600 32.18 10.88 -10.84
CA VAL A 600 31.41 11.73 -11.79
C VAL A 600 31.39 11.11 -13.19
N ASN A 601 32.53 10.63 -13.68
CA ASN A 601 32.60 9.96 -14.98
C ASN A 601 31.69 8.72 -15.05
N ASP A 602 31.53 7.98 -13.95
CA ASP A 602 30.61 6.83 -13.92
C ASP A 602 29.14 7.28 -13.97
N ILE A 603 28.77 8.36 -13.28
CA ILE A 603 27.43 8.97 -13.38
C ILE A 603 27.14 9.38 -14.83
N GLU A 604 28.06 10.11 -15.47
CA GLU A 604 27.94 10.53 -16.87
C GLU A 604 27.89 9.34 -17.83
N SER A 605 28.66 8.29 -17.55
CA SER A 605 28.62 7.03 -18.29
C SER A 605 27.23 6.38 -18.20
N MET A 606 26.57 6.37 -17.03
CA MET A 606 25.21 5.83 -16.93
C MET A 606 24.20 6.67 -17.70
N ILE A 607 24.34 8.00 -17.72
CA ILE A 607 23.46 8.89 -18.50
C ILE A 607 23.64 8.62 -20.01
N SER A 608 24.89 8.54 -20.49
CA SER A 608 25.18 8.26 -21.91
C SER A 608 24.74 6.86 -22.35
N LYS A 609 24.83 5.86 -21.48
CA LYS A 609 24.35 4.48 -21.75
C LYS A 609 22.85 4.39 -22.03
N LEU A 610 22.04 5.39 -21.71
CA LEU A 610 20.62 5.41 -22.10
C LEU A 610 20.42 5.29 -23.61
N ASP A 611 21.32 5.86 -24.41
CA ASP A 611 21.26 5.77 -25.86
C ASP A 611 21.69 4.38 -26.37
N ASP A 612 22.57 3.69 -25.65
CA ASP A 612 23.04 2.34 -25.99
C ASP A 612 22.11 1.24 -25.49
N LEU A 613 21.37 1.46 -24.39
CA LEU A 613 20.31 0.58 -23.92
C LEU A 613 19.29 0.29 -25.02
N LYS A 614 18.98 1.28 -25.86
CA LYS A 614 18.15 1.07 -27.06
C LYS A 614 18.69 -0.07 -27.91
N LYS A 615 19.98 -0.04 -28.26
CA LYS A 615 20.61 -1.04 -29.12
C LYS A 615 20.63 -2.42 -28.47
N ILE A 616 20.93 -2.49 -27.16
CA ILE A 616 20.99 -3.74 -26.40
C ILE A 616 19.61 -4.39 -26.31
N ILE A 617 18.59 -3.62 -25.92
CA ILE A 617 17.22 -4.12 -25.73
C ILE A 617 16.57 -4.50 -27.08
N TYR A 618 16.87 -3.79 -28.17
CA TYR A 618 16.40 -4.20 -29.50
C TYR A 618 17.07 -5.48 -30.00
N ASN A 619 18.32 -5.76 -29.60
CA ASN A 619 19.01 -6.99 -29.97
C ASN A 619 18.55 -8.21 -29.15
N GLU A 620 18.20 -8.03 -27.88
CA GLU A 620 17.61 -9.09 -27.04
C GLU A 620 16.17 -9.45 -27.48
N ASN A 621 15.38 -8.49 -27.96
CA ASN A 621 14.03 -8.76 -28.44
C ASN A 621 13.99 -9.48 -29.80
N ASN A 622 15.03 -9.37 -30.63
CA ASN A 622 15.14 -10.12 -31.90
C ASN A 622 15.33 -11.63 -31.71
N THR A 623 15.69 -12.10 -30.51
CA THR A 623 15.80 -13.54 -30.20
C THR A 623 14.47 -14.16 -29.73
N LEU A 624 13.47 -13.34 -29.37
CA LEU A 624 12.14 -13.79 -28.93
C LEU A 624 11.08 -13.77 -30.03
N GLU A 625 11.33 -13.15 -31.19
CA GLU A 625 10.43 -13.22 -32.36
C GLU A 625 10.46 -14.59 -33.08
N TYR A 626 11.31 -15.53 -32.67
CA TYR A 626 11.34 -16.89 -33.22
C TYR A 626 10.27 -17.86 -32.64
N PHE A 627 9.40 -17.38 -31.74
CA PHE A 627 8.30 -18.17 -31.16
C PHE A 627 6.94 -17.45 -31.20
N LYS A 628 6.62 -16.77 -32.31
CA LYS A 628 5.24 -16.42 -32.66
C LYS A 628 4.65 -17.42 -33.63
#